data_AF-A0A1H2LSC7-F1
#
_entry.id   AF-A0A1H2LSC7-F1
#
_cell.length_a   1.000
_cell.length_b   1.000
_cell.length_c   1.000
_cell.angle_alpha   90.00
_cell.angle_beta   90.00
_cell.angle_gamma   90.00
#
_symmetry.space_group_name_H-M   'P 1'
#
loop_
_entity.id
_entity.type
_entity.pdbx_description
1 polymer ?
#
loop_
_entity_poly.entity_id
_entity_poly.type
_entity_poly.pdbx_seq_one_letter_code
_entity_poly.pdbx_strand_id
1 'polypeptide(L)'
;MRALVRTYLTLLASALVLVALAGPAAAAVPGPRTGVDVSWPQCGTQPSDRFAFAVVGVNGGISSTTNPCLAEQLAWAHAIPGSIVPGQPRVQLYVNTANPGKVLEAYAVTTWPTDDVDPRGRRSTGTVDERRRNPYGPCTTTQGRTSGANDLACSWQYGWNRAVESVDERFAPAAREAGLSDRAADYTWWLDVETMNSWQEGGTGALARNTAALEGMAQMYRSEGARVGLYSTAHQWRQVVGGTLDVAPGAVPVVGAALLGLPSWLAGASDAHDARLTCAAATGLTGGQVVMVQHVVGELDHDTSCL
;
A
#
# COMPACT_ATOMS: atom_id res chain seq x y z
N MET A 1 -60.34 -17.25 47.55
CA MET A 1 -59.90 -18.61 47.93
C MET A 1 -58.44 -18.76 47.56
N ARG A 2 -57.60 -19.05 48.56
CA ARG A 2 -56.33 -19.83 48.58
C ARG A 2 -55.44 -19.75 47.33
N ALA A 3 -54.12 -19.57 47.36
CA ALA A 3 -53.06 -19.41 48.35
C ALA A 3 -51.78 -19.16 47.47
N LEU A 4 -50.57 -18.81 47.89
CA LEU A 4 -49.65 -19.44 48.83
C LEU A 4 -48.36 -18.60 48.75
N VAL A 5 -47.78 -18.33 49.91
CA VAL A 5 -46.42 -17.81 50.11
C VAL A 5 -45.41 -18.83 49.59
N ARG A 6 -44.33 -18.38 48.93
CA ARG A 6 -43.05 -19.10 48.90
C ARG A 6 -41.88 -18.13 48.78
N THR A 7 -41.33 -17.80 49.94
CA THR A 7 -40.01 -17.22 50.16
C THR A 7 -38.94 -18.13 49.57
N TYR A 8 -38.04 -17.58 48.75
CA TYR A 8 -36.75 -18.19 48.43
C TYR A 8 -35.64 -17.20 48.75
N LEU A 9 -34.99 -17.42 49.90
CA LEU A 9 -33.62 -16.96 50.12
C LEU A 9 -32.72 -17.74 49.17
N THR A 10 -31.93 -17.04 48.36
CA THR A 10 -30.75 -17.62 47.70
C THR A 10 -29.54 -16.75 48.00
N LEU A 11 -28.47 -17.43 48.41
CA LEU A 11 -27.23 -16.90 48.97
C LEU A 11 -26.45 -16.11 47.91
N LEU A 12 -26.06 -14.88 48.23
CA LEU A 12 -25.06 -14.11 47.50
C LEU A 12 -23.67 -14.66 47.83
N ALA A 13 -23.12 -15.49 46.94
CA ALA A 13 -21.70 -15.84 46.95
C ALA A 13 -20.91 -14.71 46.27
N SER A 14 -20.17 -13.94 47.05
CA SER A 14 -19.29 -12.86 46.58
C SER A 14 -18.08 -13.47 45.85
N ALA A 15 -18.04 -13.36 44.52
CA ALA A 15 -16.82 -13.58 43.76
C ALA A 15 -15.95 -12.31 43.86
N LEU A 16 -14.89 -12.35 44.66
CA LEU A 16 -13.84 -11.34 44.62
C LEU A 16 -13.11 -11.46 43.27
N VAL A 17 -13.42 -10.59 42.33
CA VAL A 17 -12.64 -10.40 41.11
C VAL A 17 -11.37 -9.64 41.51
N LEU A 18 -10.22 -10.32 41.54
CA LEU A 18 -8.93 -9.64 41.53
C LEU A 18 -8.79 -8.92 40.19
N VAL A 19 -9.02 -7.61 40.18
CA VAL A 19 -8.62 -6.75 39.07
C VAL A 19 -7.10 -6.63 39.15
N ALA A 20 -6.39 -7.37 38.31
CA ALA A 20 -4.99 -7.11 38.06
C ALA A 20 -4.89 -5.73 37.39
N LEU A 21 -4.37 -4.74 38.12
CA LEU A 21 -3.97 -3.46 37.56
C LEU A 21 -2.79 -3.72 36.62
N ALA A 22 -3.06 -3.95 35.34
CA ALA A 22 -2.05 -3.83 34.31
C ALA A 22 -1.57 -2.38 34.31
N GLY A 23 -0.35 -2.13 34.81
CA GLY A 23 0.29 -0.83 34.65
C GLY A 23 0.43 -0.50 33.15
N PRO A 24 0.54 0.79 32.78
CA PRO A 24 0.77 1.15 31.40
C PRO A 24 2.04 0.43 30.93
N ALA A 25 1.91 -0.42 29.91
CA ALA A 25 3.06 -0.99 29.23
C ALA A 25 3.88 0.19 28.72
N ALA A 26 5.10 0.37 29.25
CA ALA A 26 6.03 1.32 28.66
C ALA A 26 6.18 0.94 27.19
N ALA A 27 5.92 1.88 26.28
CA ALA A 27 6.14 1.66 24.85
C ALA A 27 7.57 1.18 24.66
N ALA A 28 7.73 -0.01 24.07
CA ALA A 28 9.05 -0.57 23.84
C ALA A 28 9.80 0.37 22.89
N VAL A 29 10.99 0.83 23.29
CA VAL A 29 11.84 1.65 22.43
C VAL A 29 12.10 0.86 21.13
N PRO A 30 11.91 1.48 19.95
CA PRO A 30 12.17 0.82 18.67
C PRO A 30 13.57 0.19 18.62
N GLY A 31 13.65 -1.02 18.08
CA GLY A 31 14.93 -1.71 17.91
C GLY A 31 15.81 -1.03 16.86
N PRO A 32 17.11 -1.36 16.79
CA PRO A 32 18.05 -0.74 15.84
C PRO A 32 17.73 -1.03 14.36
N ARG A 33 16.81 -1.96 14.06
CA ARG A 33 16.33 -2.28 12.71
C ARG A 33 14.87 -1.87 12.47
N THR A 34 14.29 -1.15 13.42
CA THR A 34 12.90 -0.73 13.37
C THR A 34 12.82 0.64 12.72
N GLY A 35 12.11 0.71 11.61
CA GLY A 35 11.59 1.92 11.01
C GLY A 35 10.15 2.16 11.40
N VAL A 36 9.53 3.09 10.71
CA VAL A 36 8.16 3.55 10.93
C VAL A 36 7.58 4.01 9.60
N ASP A 37 6.28 3.86 9.41
CA ASP A 37 5.58 4.53 8.33
C ASP A 37 4.64 5.60 8.85
N VAL A 38 4.55 6.71 8.10
CA VAL A 38 3.74 7.88 8.47
C VAL A 38 3.01 8.42 7.25
N SER A 39 1.87 9.04 7.51
CA SER A 39 1.06 9.70 6.49
C SER A 39 0.24 10.82 7.12
N TRP A 40 -0.81 11.26 6.45
CA TRP A 40 -1.66 12.36 6.89
C TRP A 40 -2.17 12.30 8.35
N PRO A 41 -2.37 11.12 9.01
CA PRO A 41 -2.80 11.11 10.41
C PRO A 41 -1.73 11.64 11.38
N GLN A 42 -0.45 11.65 10.97
CA GLN A 42 0.68 12.15 11.75
C GLN A 42 1.14 13.55 11.33
N CYS A 43 0.29 14.34 10.64
CA CYS A 43 0.64 15.72 10.31
C CYS A 43 0.81 16.57 11.59
N GLY A 44 1.96 17.25 11.71
CA GLY A 44 2.32 18.07 12.87
C GLY A 44 2.63 17.29 14.15
N THR A 45 2.59 15.96 14.10
CA THR A 45 2.78 15.07 15.26
C THR A 45 3.71 13.90 14.92
N GLN A 46 4.73 14.15 14.10
CA GLN A 46 5.66 13.10 13.68
C GLN A 46 6.32 12.45 14.91
N PRO A 47 6.52 11.13 14.88
CA PRO A 47 7.15 10.41 15.97
C PRO A 47 8.53 11.00 16.34
N SER A 48 8.79 11.10 17.64
CA SER A 48 10.06 11.63 18.17
C SER A 48 11.07 10.53 18.53
N ASP A 49 10.65 9.26 18.46
CA ASP A 49 11.52 8.11 18.71
C ASP A 49 12.61 7.95 17.64
N ARG A 50 13.62 7.15 17.95
CA ARG A 50 14.73 6.86 17.05
C ARG A 50 14.39 5.70 16.13
N PHE A 51 14.06 6.02 14.88
CA PHE A 51 13.80 5.03 13.83
C PHE A 51 14.96 4.91 12.84
N ALA A 52 15.22 3.69 12.38
CA ALA A 52 16.31 3.39 11.45
C ALA A 52 16.03 3.93 10.03
N PHE A 53 14.77 3.96 9.63
CA PHE A 53 14.27 4.47 8.35
C PHE A 53 12.81 4.90 8.53
N ALA A 54 12.28 5.64 7.56
CA ALA A 54 10.86 5.95 7.48
C ALA A 54 10.30 5.68 6.07
N VAL A 55 9.02 5.27 6.03
CA VAL A 55 8.23 5.17 4.79
C VAL A 55 7.14 6.25 4.84
N VAL A 56 7.11 7.15 3.86
CA VAL A 56 6.19 8.30 3.87
C VAL A 56 5.08 8.09 2.84
N GLY A 57 3.83 8.18 3.28
CA GLY A 57 2.65 8.08 2.43
C GLY A 57 2.48 9.31 1.54
N VAL A 58 2.43 9.11 0.23
CA VAL A 58 2.40 10.21 -0.75
C VAL A 58 1.00 10.78 -0.95
N ASN A 59 -0.03 9.94 -0.93
CA ASN A 59 -1.38 10.28 -1.39
C ASN A 59 -2.45 10.30 -0.29
N GLY A 60 -2.07 10.20 0.99
CA GLY A 60 -2.95 10.55 2.10
C GLY A 60 -4.18 9.63 2.27
N GLY A 61 -4.07 8.34 1.95
CA GLY A 61 -5.14 7.35 2.16
C GLY A 61 -6.08 7.16 0.97
N ILE A 62 -6.01 7.99 -0.07
CA ILE A 62 -6.79 7.80 -1.31
C ILE A 62 -5.85 7.97 -2.51
N SER A 63 -5.94 7.06 -3.48
CA SER A 63 -5.03 7.02 -4.63
C SER A 63 -4.90 8.33 -5.42
N SER A 64 -5.92 9.20 -5.36
CA SER A 64 -5.99 10.47 -6.08
C SER A 64 -5.78 11.72 -5.22
N THR A 65 -5.61 11.62 -3.90
CA THR A 65 -5.36 12.79 -3.03
C THR A 65 -3.88 13.00 -2.78
N THR A 66 -3.51 14.10 -2.14
CA THR A 66 -2.12 14.40 -1.75
C THR A 66 -2.04 14.42 -0.24
N ASN A 67 -1.02 13.80 0.35
CA ASN A 67 -0.73 13.96 1.77
C ASN A 67 -0.39 15.43 2.05
N PRO A 68 -1.18 16.16 2.85
CA PRO A 68 -1.00 17.60 3.04
C PRO A 68 0.28 17.98 3.79
N CYS A 69 0.90 17.04 4.50
CA CYS A 69 2.17 17.24 5.20
C CYS A 69 3.34 16.46 4.56
N LEU A 70 3.23 16.11 3.27
CA LEU A 70 4.26 15.31 2.59
C LEU A 70 5.66 15.95 2.66
N ALA A 71 5.78 17.26 2.41
CA ALA A 71 7.08 17.94 2.46
C ALA A 71 7.69 17.91 3.86
N GLU A 72 6.89 18.21 4.89
CA GLU A 72 7.27 18.16 6.29
C GLU A 72 7.73 16.76 6.71
N GLN A 73 6.96 15.73 6.34
CA GLN A 73 7.28 14.34 6.67
C GLN A 73 8.49 13.83 5.91
N LEU A 74 8.73 14.26 4.67
CA LEU A 74 9.95 13.95 3.93
C LEU A 74 11.19 14.55 4.60
N ALA A 75 11.14 15.83 5.00
CA ALA A 75 12.22 16.50 5.71
C ALA A 75 12.50 15.82 7.06
N TRP A 76 11.45 15.49 7.82
CA TRP A 76 11.55 14.73 9.07
C TRP A 76 12.18 13.35 8.84
N ALA A 77 11.67 12.58 7.87
CA ALA A 77 12.16 11.25 7.52
C ALA A 77 13.65 11.25 7.16
N HIS A 78 14.11 12.29 6.45
CA HIS A 78 15.52 12.47 6.13
C HIS A 78 16.38 12.71 7.38
N ALA A 79 15.84 13.43 8.36
CA ALA A 79 16.53 13.84 9.58
C ALA A 79 16.44 12.84 10.76
N ILE A 80 15.69 11.74 10.67
CA ILE A 80 15.47 10.83 11.80
C ILE A 80 16.79 10.29 12.40
N PRO A 81 17.00 10.35 13.72
CA PRO A 81 18.32 10.09 14.32
C PRO A 81 18.58 8.62 14.69
N GLY A 82 18.06 7.66 13.91
CA GLY A 82 18.24 6.23 14.18
C GLY A 82 19.37 5.53 13.41
N SER A 83 19.52 4.24 13.71
CA SER A 83 20.59 3.39 13.20
C SER A 83 20.49 3.20 11.68
N ILE A 84 21.62 2.92 11.03
CA ILE A 84 21.63 2.59 9.60
C ILE A 84 21.52 1.08 9.45
N VAL A 85 20.54 0.62 8.67
CA VAL A 85 20.42 -0.79 8.25
C VAL A 85 20.94 -0.90 6.81
N PRO A 86 22.05 -1.64 6.57
CA PRO A 86 22.57 -1.83 5.22
C PRO A 86 21.49 -2.37 4.26
N GLY A 87 21.39 -1.77 3.07
CA GLY A 87 20.39 -2.15 2.07
C GLY A 87 19.00 -1.57 2.28
N GLN A 88 18.66 -1.07 3.48
CA GLN A 88 17.39 -0.39 3.76
C GLN A 88 17.53 1.12 3.53
N PRO A 89 16.79 1.72 2.58
CA PRO A 89 16.84 3.16 2.38
C PRO A 89 16.27 3.91 3.58
N ARG A 90 16.92 5.00 3.96
CA ARG A 90 16.48 5.86 5.07
C ARG A 90 15.11 6.49 4.84
N VAL A 91 14.85 6.96 3.62
CA VAL A 91 13.56 7.50 3.19
C VAL A 91 13.01 6.64 2.07
N GLN A 92 11.80 6.15 2.26
CA GLN A 92 11.03 5.38 1.29
C GLN A 92 9.63 6.01 1.17
N LEU A 93 8.88 5.59 0.15
CA LEU A 93 7.59 6.14 -0.16
C LEU A 93 6.58 5.00 -0.29
N TYR A 94 5.34 5.24 0.12
CA TYR A 94 4.22 4.39 -0.27
C TYR A 94 3.10 5.19 -0.91
N VAL A 95 2.31 4.52 -1.74
CA VAL A 95 1.13 5.08 -2.39
C VAL A 95 -0.04 4.12 -2.18
N ASN A 96 -1.14 4.62 -1.61
CA ASN A 96 -2.42 3.91 -1.62
C ASN A 96 -2.79 3.64 -3.08
N THR A 97 -3.03 2.38 -3.41
CA THR A 97 -3.39 1.97 -4.77
C THR A 97 -4.89 1.75 -4.89
N ALA A 98 -5.43 1.71 -6.10
CA ALA A 98 -6.86 1.50 -6.31
C ALA A 98 -7.13 0.97 -7.72
N ASN A 99 -8.38 0.57 -7.97
CA ASN A 99 -8.90 0.31 -9.30
C ASN A 99 -10.43 0.48 -9.29
N PRO A 100 -10.96 1.68 -9.49
CA PRO A 100 -12.37 1.97 -9.28
C PRO A 100 -13.28 1.67 -10.48
N GLY A 101 -12.82 0.96 -11.52
CA GLY A 101 -13.52 0.81 -12.81
C GLY A 101 -14.95 0.25 -12.76
N LYS A 102 -15.38 -0.39 -11.65
CA LYS A 102 -16.78 -0.84 -11.43
C LYS A 102 -17.66 0.15 -10.68
N VAL A 103 -17.08 1.17 -10.08
CA VAL A 103 -17.70 2.00 -9.06
C VAL A 103 -17.45 3.49 -9.33
N LEU A 104 -17.26 3.85 -10.60
CA LEU A 104 -16.93 5.22 -11.02
C LEU A 104 -17.99 6.23 -10.55
N GLU A 105 -19.27 5.96 -10.78
CA GLU A 105 -20.37 6.83 -10.34
C GLU A 105 -20.51 6.85 -8.82
N ALA A 106 -20.43 5.69 -8.17
CA ALA A 106 -20.59 5.54 -6.72
C ALA A 106 -19.54 6.35 -5.93
N TYR A 107 -18.33 6.49 -6.47
CA TYR A 107 -17.24 7.27 -5.86
C TYR A 107 -16.93 8.58 -6.60
N ALA A 108 -17.81 9.03 -7.52
CA ALA A 108 -17.61 10.23 -8.32
C ALA A 108 -16.20 10.34 -8.97
N VAL A 109 -15.68 9.21 -9.46
CA VAL A 109 -14.33 9.10 -10.02
C VAL A 109 -14.31 9.77 -11.39
N THR A 110 -13.57 10.87 -11.48
CA THR A 110 -13.37 11.65 -12.72
C THR A 110 -12.07 11.32 -13.44
N THR A 111 -11.19 10.55 -12.81
CA THR A 111 -9.81 10.30 -13.26
C THR A 111 -9.59 8.92 -13.87
N TRP A 112 -10.68 8.22 -14.23
CA TRP A 112 -10.62 6.99 -15.00
C TRP A 112 -10.20 7.30 -16.45
N PRO A 113 -9.24 6.56 -17.03
CA PRO A 113 -8.72 6.87 -18.36
C PRO A 113 -9.80 6.68 -19.44
N THR A 114 -9.69 7.46 -20.50
CA THR A 114 -10.52 7.35 -21.72
C THR A 114 -9.73 6.83 -22.91
N ASP A 115 -8.40 6.95 -22.87
CA ASP A 115 -7.48 6.53 -23.91
C ASP A 115 -6.12 6.12 -23.31
N ASP A 116 -5.13 5.88 -24.17
CA ASP A 116 -3.77 5.46 -23.83
C ASP A 116 -2.80 6.59 -23.46
N VAL A 117 -3.30 7.82 -23.27
CA VAL A 117 -2.46 9.00 -23.04
C VAL A 117 -2.32 9.21 -21.53
N ASP A 118 -1.08 9.23 -21.05
CA ASP A 118 -0.77 9.54 -19.66
C ASP A 118 -0.85 11.05 -19.38
N PRO A 119 -0.85 11.48 -18.10
CA PRO A 119 -0.91 12.90 -17.74
C PRO A 119 0.24 13.75 -18.29
N ARG A 120 1.33 13.14 -18.75
CA ARG A 120 2.44 13.83 -19.43
C ARG A 120 2.24 13.92 -20.94
N GLY A 121 1.08 13.49 -21.46
CA GLY A 121 0.78 13.45 -22.89
C GLY A 121 1.48 12.31 -23.65
N ARG A 122 2.03 11.30 -22.95
CA ARG A 122 2.74 10.18 -23.58
C ARG A 122 1.77 9.03 -23.82
N ARG A 123 1.86 8.40 -25.00
CA ARG A 123 1.00 7.28 -25.40
C ARG A 123 1.64 5.93 -25.09
N SER A 124 0.90 5.03 -24.43
CA SER A 124 1.35 3.66 -24.13
C SER A 124 1.21 2.70 -25.32
N THR A 125 0.32 2.99 -26.27
CA THR A 125 0.20 2.27 -27.55
C THR A 125 1.14 2.81 -28.63
N GLY A 126 1.71 1.91 -29.44
CA GLY A 126 2.63 2.27 -30.52
C GLY A 126 4.03 2.73 -30.07
N THR A 127 4.29 2.84 -28.76
CA THR A 127 5.65 3.09 -28.24
C THR A 127 6.62 1.99 -28.66
N VAL A 128 7.90 2.34 -28.86
CA VAL A 128 8.99 1.38 -29.06
C VAL A 128 9.64 0.95 -27.74
N ASP A 129 9.41 1.70 -26.65
CA ASP A 129 9.91 1.33 -25.32
C ASP A 129 8.94 0.33 -24.68
N GLU A 130 9.31 -0.95 -24.70
CA GLU A 130 8.51 -2.04 -24.14
C GLU A 130 8.18 -1.85 -22.66
N ARG A 131 9.02 -1.12 -21.91
CA ARG A 131 8.79 -0.81 -20.49
C ARG A 131 7.60 0.13 -20.26
N ARG A 132 7.12 0.80 -21.30
CA ARG A 132 6.01 1.76 -21.27
C ARG A 132 4.80 1.26 -22.06
N ARG A 133 4.86 0.04 -22.60
CA ARG A 133 3.80 -0.52 -23.44
C ARG A 133 2.72 -1.11 -22.54
N ASN A 134 1.46 -0.76 -22.80
CA ASN A 134 0.33 -1.46 -22.19
C ASN A 134 0.26 -2.90 -22.75
N PRO A 135 0.49 -3.95 -21.94
CA PRO A 135 0.53 -5.32 -22.42
C PRO A 135 -0.85 -5.85 -22.82
N TYR A 136 -1.93 -5.15 -22.43
CA TYR A 136 -3.32 -5.53 -22.68
C TYR A 136 -3.92 -4.88 -23.94
N GLY A 137 -3.14 -4.09 -24.67
CA GLY A 137 -3.61 -3.33 -25.83
C GLY A 137 -4.14 -1.94 -25.45
N PRO A 138 -4.89 -1.28 -26.35
CA PRO A 138 -5.38 0.08 -26.13
C PRO A 138 -6.49 0.14 -25.07
N CYS A 139 -6.38 1.08 -24.14
CA CYS A 139 -7.53 1.59 -23.41
C CYS A 139 -8.40 2.41 -24.38
N THR A 140 -9.68 2.06 -24.48
CA THR A 140 -10.60 2.72 -25.42
C THR A 140 -11.90 3.11 -24.73
N THR A 141 -12.47 4.22 -25.20
CA THR A 141 -13.80 4.68 -24.81
C THR A 141 -14.79 4.32 -25.90
N THR A 142 -15.83 3.55 -25.56
CA THR A 142 -16.94 3.29 -26.48
C THR A 142 -17.67 4.58 -26.80
N GLN A 143 -18.05 4.77 -28.07
CA GLN A 143 -18.81 5.93 -28.51
C GLN A 143 -20.04 6.19 -27.61
N GLY A 144 -20.19 7.43 -27.15
CA GLY A 144 -21.26 7.84 -26.24
C GLY A 144 -20.98 7.64 -24.75
N ARG A 145 -19.80 7.13 -24.37
CA ARG A 145 -19.32 7.10 -22.98
C ARG A 145 -18.30 8.22 -22.73
N THR A 146 -18.20 8.65 -21.48
CA THR A 146 -17.22 9.64 -20.99
C THR A 146 -16.05 9.01 -20.25
N SER A 147 -16.03 7.68 -20.14
CA SER A 147 -15.00 6.88 -19.47
C SER A 147 -14.62 5.70 -20.34
N GLY A 148 -13.34 5.29 -20.26
CA GLY A 148 -12.83 4.10 -20.92
C GLY A 148 -13.52 2.82 -20.42
N ALA A 149 -13.40 1.75 -21.21
CA ALA A 149 -13.94 0.45 -20.86
C ALA A 149 -13.44 -0.04 -19.49
N ASN A 150 -14.24 -0.89 -18.82
CA ASN A 150 -13.80 -1.57 -17.60
C ASN A 150 -13.14 -2.92 -17.93
N ASP A 151 -11.96 -2.85 -18.54
CA ASP A 151 -11.15 -3.99 -18.98
C ASP A 151 -9.72 -3.92 -18.42
N LEU A 152 -8.88 -4.88 -18.79
CA LEU A 152 -7.48 -4.94 -18.34
C LEU A 152 -6.66 -3.75 -18.87
N ALA A 153 -6.93 -3.29 -20.09
CA ALA A 153 -6.18 -2.21 -20.74
C ALA A 153 -6.40 -0.87 -20.05
N CYS A 154 -7.66 -0.50 -19.77
CA CYS A 154 -7.96 0.72 -19.05
C CYS A 154 -7.63 0.62 -17.55
N SER A 155 -7.71 -0.55 -16.93
CA SER A 155 -7.19 -0.73 -15.55
C SER A 155 -5.67 -0.52 -15.49
N TRP A 156 -4.91 -1.06 -16.44
CA TRP A 156 -3.47 -0.82 -16.53
C TRP A 156 -3.15 0.66 -16.73
N GLN A 157 -3.85 1.31 -17.67
CA GLN A 157 -3.65 2.73 -17.94
C GLN A 157 -4.03 3.60 -16.72
N TYR A 158 -5.06 3.21 -15.97
CA TYR A 158 -5.42 3.88 -14.72
C TYR A 158 -4.25 3.83 -13.72
N GLY A 159 -3.67 2.65 -13.52
CA GLY A 159 -2.51 2.48 -12.66
C GLY A 159 -1.31 3.31 -13.11
N TRP A 160 -0.98 3.26 -14.40
CA TRP A 160 0.07 4.10 -14.99
C TRP A 160 -0.16 5.59 -14.69
N ASN A 161 -1.37 6.09 -14.94
CA ASN A 161 -1.74 7.48 -14.70
C ASN A 161 -1.61 7.87 -13.22
N ARG A 162 -2.11 7.04 -12.30
CA ARG A 162 -1.98 7.28 -10.84
C ARG A 162 -0.53 7.38 -10.39
N ALA A 163 0.34 6.53 -10.94
CA ALA A 163 1.74 6.56 -10.60
C ALA A 163 2.43 7.81 -11.19
N VAL A 164 2.12 8.21 -12.43
CA VAL A 164 2.64 9.47 -13.02
C VAL A 164 2.29 10.66 -12.13
N GLU A 165 1.03 10.78 -11.74
CA GLU A 165 0.59 11.90 -10.90
C GLU A 165 1.18 11.82 -9.48
N SER A 166 1.39 10.60 -8.95
CA SER A 166 2.06 10.42 -7.65
C SER A 166 3.47 10.98 -7.65
N VAL A 167 4.20 10.84 -8.77
CA VAL A 167 5.52 11.45 -8.96
C VAL A 167 5.38 12.96 -9.21
N ASP A 168 4.65 13.36 -10.23
CA ASP A 168 4.73 14.73 -10.78
C ASP A 168 3.96 15.75 -9.96
N GLU A 169 2.76 15.39 -9.50
CA GLU A 169 1.84 16.33 -8.87
C GLU A 169 1.95 16.32 -7.35
N ARG A 170 2.45 15.22 -6.77
CA ARG A 170 2.46 15.00 -5.32
C ARG A 170 3.87 14.98 -4.76
N PHE A 171 4.65 13.96 -5.11
CA PHE A 171 5.97 13.74 -4.52
C PHE A 171 6.99 14.80 -4.94
N ALA A 172 7.17 15.04 -6.24
CA ALA A 172 8.24 15.90 -6.72
C ALA A 172 8.14 17.35 -6.18
N PRO A 173 6.96 18.00 -6.13
CA PRO A 173 6.81 19.30 -5.47
C PRO A 173 7.18 19.27 -3.99
N ALA A 174 6.70 18.27 -3.25
CA ALA A 174 6.97 18.14 -1.81
C ALA A 174 8.44 17.84 -1.51
N ALA A 175 9.10 17.01 -2.33
CA ALA A 175 10.51 16.70 -2.20
C ALA A 175 11.39 17.94 -2.44
N ARG A 176 11.05 18.75 -3.45
CA ARG A 176 11.74 20.04 -3.71
C ARG A 176 11.57 21.00 -2.54
N GLU A 177 10.37 21.11 -1.99
CA GLU A 177 10.10 21.93 -0.80
C GLU A 177 10.91 21.46 0.42
N ALA A 178 11.04 20.15 0.60
CA ALA A 178 11.86 19.53 1.64
C ALA A 178 13.38 19.62 1.39
N GLY A 179 13.82 20.16 0.24
CA GLY A 179 15.24 20.21 -0.14
C GLY A 179 15.86 18.84 -0.46
N LEU A 180 15.04 17.87 -0.85
CA LEU A 180 15.45 16.51 -1.22
C LEU A 180 15.44 16.31 -2.74
N SER A 181 15.98 15.18 -3.20
CA SER A 181 15.86 14.79 -4.61
C SER A 181 14.39 14.57 -4.97
N ASP A 182 13.96 15.12 -6.09
CA ASP A 182 12.62 14.92 -6.64
C ASP A 182 12.56 13.82 -7.71
N ARG A 183 13.69 13.13 -7.94
CA ARG A 183 13.77 12.02 -8.88
C ARG A 183 13.20 10.75 -8.25
N ALA A 184 12.13 10.21 -8.84
CA ALA A 184 11.53 8.94 -8.40
C ALA A 184 12.56 7.80 -8.28
N ALA A 185 13.59 7.78 -9.14
CA ALA A 185 14.68 6.81 -9.16
C ALA A 185 15.45 6.66 -7.84
N ASP A 186 15.50 7.71 -7.02
CA ASP A 186 16.28 7.71 -5.77
C ASP A 186 15.57 7.01 -4.61
N TYR A 187 14.29 6.66 -4.80
CA TYR A 187 13.41 6.16 -3.76
C TYR A 187 12.92 4.74 -4.07
N THR A 188 12.50 4.04 -3.01
CA THR A 188 11.68 2.84 -3.11
C THR A 188 10.22 3.26 -2.98
N TRP A 189 9.37 2.76 -3.88
CA TRP A 189 7.94 3.01 -3.91
C TRP A 189 7.18 1.73 -3.58
N TRP A 190 6.48 1.72 -2.45
CA TRP A 190 5.62 0.63 -2.02
C TRP A 190 4.21 0.85 -2.56
N LEU A 191 3.72 -0.13 -3.31
CA LEU A 191 2.32 -0.18 -3.71
C LEU A 191 1.52 -0.73 -2.54
N ASP A 192 0.77 0.14 -1.88
CA ASP A 192 -0.09 -0.21 -0.76
C ASP A 192 -1.39 -0.84 -1.29
N VAL A 193 -1.52 -2.15 -1.05
CA VAL A 193 -2.62 -3.00 -1.50
C VAL A 193 -3.43 -3.50 -0.30
N GLU A 194 -4.46 -2.71 0.04
CA GLU A 194 -5.34 -3.00 1.16
C GLU A 194 -6.82 -3.04 0.76
N THR A 195 -7.63 -3.83 1.44
CA THR A 195 -9.06 -4.01 1.16
C THR A 195 -9.89 -2.74 1.41
N MET A 196 -9.34 -1.78 2.16
CA MET A 196 -10.01 -0.49 2.39
C MET A 196 -9.88 0.48 1.22
N ASN A 197 -8.98 0.20 0.26
CA ASN A 197 -8.87 1.02 -0.94
C ASN A 197 -10.00 0.72 -1.94
N SER A 198 -10.18 1.59 -2.93
CA SER A 198 -11.26 1.48 -3.94
C SER A 198 -10.97 0.41 -5.00
N TRP A 199 -11.15 -0.85 -4.64
CA TRP A 199 -10.95 -2.00 -5.52
C TRP A 199 -12.21 -2.45 -6.23
N GLN A 200 -12.02 -3.14 -7.37
CA GLN A 200 -13.10 -3.89 -7.96
C GLN A 200 -13.27 -5.21 -7.22
N GLU A 201 -14.47 -5.46 -6.72
CA GLU A 201 -14.82 -6.75 -6.10
C GLU A 201 -15.48 -7.71 -7.10
N GLY A 202 -15.57 -8.98 -6.70
CA GLY A 202 -16.23 -10.06 -7.44
C GLY A 202 -15.27 -11.16 -7.88
N GLY A 203 -15.69 -11.96 -8.88
CA GLY A 203 -14.93 -13.10 -9.37
C GLY A 203 -13.60 -12.73 -10.05
N THR A 204 -12.92 -13.75 -10.61
CA THR A 204 -11.56 -13.67 -11.16
C THR A 204 -11.30 -12.52 -12.12
N GLY A 205 -12.29 -12.10 -12.93
CA GLY A 205 -12.14 -10.96 -13.83
C GLY A 205 -11.95 -9.61 -13.10
N ALA A 206 -12.50 -9.43 -11.90
CA ALA A 206 -12.25 -8.24 -11.08
C ALA A 206 -10.83 -8.24 -10.51
N LEU A 207 -10.39 -9.38 -9.97
CA LEU A 207 -9.04 -9.58 -9.44
C LEU A 207 -7.97 -9.34 -10.52
N ALA A 208 -8.22 -9.83 -11.74
CA ALA A 208 -7.33 -9.60 -12.89
C ALA A 208 -7.21 -8.12 -13.26
N ARG A 209 -8.32 -7.35 -13.20
CA ARG A 209 -8.28 -5.90 -13.43
C ARG A 209 -7.56 -5.15 -12.32
N ASN A 210 -7.73 -5.52 -11.06
CA ASN A 210 -6.96 -4.94 -9.95
C ASN A 210 -5.46 -5.20 -10.14
N THR A 211 -5.11 -6.42 -10.54
CA THR A 211 -3.73 -6.80 -10.89
C THR A 211 -3.19 -5.93 -12.02
N ALA A 212 -3.95 -5.74 -13.11
CA ALA A 212 -3.54 -4.90 -14.22
C ALA A 212 -3.25 -3.45 -13.80
N ALA A 213 -4.04 -2.88 -12.88
CA ALA A 213 -3.77 -1.55 -12.33
C ALA A 213 -2.44 -1.48 -11.56
N LEU A 214 -2.16 -2.47 -10.72
CA LEU A 214 -0.87 -2.55 -10.02
C LEU A 214 0.31 -2.71 -11.00
N GLU A 215 0.14 -3.48 -12.07
CA GLU A 215 1.16 -3.61 -13.12
C GLU A 215 1.45 -2.29 -13.83
N GLY A 216 0.41 -1.48 -14.10
CA GLY A 216 0.58 -0.14 -14.66
C GLY A 216 1.39 0.77 -13.75
N MET A 217 1.10 0.75 -12.44
CA MET A 217 1.87 1.50 -11.45
C MET A 217 3.33 1.03 -11.38
N ALA A 218 3.56 -0.28 -11.27
CA ALA A 218 4.89 -0.86 -11.15
C ALA A 218 5.75 -0.59 -12.40
N GLN A 219 5.17 -0.71 -13.59
CA GLN A 219 5.87 -0.42 -14.84
C GLN A 219 6.21 1.06 -14.97
N MET A 220 5.32 1.97 -14.56
CA MET A 220 5.61 3.40 -14.57
C MET A 220 6.83 3.71 -13.70
N TYR A 221 6.83 3.29 -12.43
CA TYR A 221 7.96 3.51 -11.51
C TYR A 221 9.27 2.92 -12.06
N ARG A 222 9.24 1.69 -12.58
CA ARG A 222 10.42 1.06 -13.20
C ARG A 222 10.89 1.81 -14.46
N SER A 223 9.97 2.39 -15.24
CA SER A 223 10.30 3.17 -16.44
C SER A 223 11.03 4.49 -16.11
N GLU A 224 10.88 4.97 -14.86
CA GLU A 224 11.62 6.11 -14.29
C GLU A 224 12.86 5.67 -13.51
N GLY A 225 13.22 4.37 -13.55
CA GLY A 225 14.38 3.82 -12.83
C GLY A 225 14.18 3.64 -11.32
N ALA A 226 12.96 3.83 -10.82
CA ALA A 226 12.64 3.67 -9.40
C ALA A 226 12.57 2.21 -8.99
N ARG A 227 12.84 1.96 -7.71
CA ARG A 227 12.58 0.67 -7.08
C ARG A 227 11.12 0.61 -6.67
N VAL A 228 10.47 -0.53 -6.90
CA VAL A 228 9.07 -0.74 -6.55
C VAL A 228 8.94 -2.02 -5.74
N GLY A 229 8.04 -2.01 -4.76
CA GLY A 229 7.69 -3.17 -3.93
C GLY A 229 6.20 -3.22 -3.64
N LEU A 230 5.76 -4.29 -2.99
CA LEU A 230 4.36 -4.55 -2.69
C LEU A 230 4.14 -4.55 -1.17
N TYR A 231 3.13 -3.83 -0.71
CA TYR A 231 2.67 -3.84 0.67
C TYR A 231 1.28 -4.48 0.76
N SER A 232 1.12 -5.44 1.67
CA SER A 232 -0.18 -6.02 2.03
C SER A 232 -0.04 -7.01 3.20
N THR A 233 -1.17 -7.48 3.72
CA THR A 233 -1.23 -8.79 4.37
C THR A 233 -1.48 -9.87 3.32
N ALA A 234 -1.07 -11.12 3.58
CA ALA A 234 -1.39 -12.23 2.66
C ALA A 234 -2.91 -12.45 2.47
N HIS A 235 -3.72 -12.09 3.47
CA HIS A 235 -5.18 -12.17 3.39
C HIS A 235 -5.77 -11.11 2.45
N GLN A 236 -5.41 -9.84 2.67
CA GLN A 236 -5.89 -8.72 1.86
C GLN A 236 -5.42 -8.86 0.40
N TRP A 237 -4.17 -9.26 0.18
CA TRP A 237 -3.66 -9.57 -1.15
C TRP A 237 -4.53 -10.60 -1.89
N ARG A 238 -4.86 -11.72 -1.23
CA ARG A 238 -5.77 -12.74 -1.80
C ARG A 238 -7.13 -12.20 -2.19
N GLN A 239 -7.67 -11.27 -1.40
CA GLN A 239 -8.98 -10.66 -1.67
C GLN A 239 -8.94 -9.67 -2.82
N VAL A 240 -7.84 -8.92 -2.98
CA VAL A 240 -7.73 -7.85 -3.97
C VAL A 240 -7.27 -8.37 -5.33
N VAL A 241 -6.23 -9.20 -5.37
CA VAL A 241 -5.56 -9.62 -6.62
C VAL A 241 -5.63 -11.12 -6.89
N GLY A 242 -5.91 -11.92 -5.86
CA GLY A 242 -5.85 -13.40 -5.93
C GLY A 242 -4.54 -13.94 -5.32
N GLY A 243 -4.57 -15.19 -4.83
CA GLY A 243 -3.51 -15.73 -3.96
C GLY A 243 -2.18 -16.04 -4.63
N THR A 244 -2.21 -16.39 -5.90
CA THR A 244 -1.00 -16.58 -6.71
C THR A 244 -1.33 -16.05 -8.10
N LEU A 245 -0.41 -15.29 -8.67
CA LEU A 245 -0.46 -14.94 -10.08
C LEU A 245 -0.24 -16.24 -10.87
N ASP A 246 -1.32 -16.98 -11.12
CA ASP A 246 -1.29 -18.21 -11.89
C ASP A 246 -0.98 -17.86 -13.35
N VAL A 247 0.32 -17.84 -13.65
CA VAL A 247 0.89 -17.85 -14.99
C VAL A 247 0.49 -19.16 -15.67
N ALA A 248 -0.72 -19.22 -16.23
CA ALA A 248 -1.09 -20.32 -17.10
C ALA A 248 -0.09 -20.36 -18.28
N PRO A 249 0.59 -21.49 -18.53
CA PRO A 249 1.52 -21.60 -19.66
C PRO A 249 0.80 -21.25 -20.98
N GLY A 250 1.30 -20.26 -21.70
CA GLY A 250 0.75 -19.82 -22.99
C GLY A 250 -0.30 -18.71 -22.95
N ALA A 251 -0.68 -18.18 -21.78
CA ALA A 251 -1.49 -16.96 -21.70
C ALA A 251 -0.69 -15.74 -22.19
N VAL A 252 -1.22 -14.98 -23.14
CA VAL A 252 -0.62 -13.73 -23.63
C VAL A 252 -1.70 -12.65 -23.72
N PRO A 253 -1.58 -11.52 -22.99
CA PRO A 253 -0.56 -11.26 -21.96
C PRO A 253 -0.80 -12.09 -20.69
N VAL A 254 0.29 -12.38 -19.99
CA VAL A 254 0.24 -12.95 -18.64
C VAL A 254 -0.16 -11.84 -17.66
N VAL A 255 -1.28 -12.02 -16.97
CA VAL A 255 -1.70 -11.08 -15.93
C VAL A 255 -0.78 -11.16 -14.72
N GLY A 256 -0.23 -10.02 -14.29
CA GLY A 256 0.65 -9.91 -13.13
C GLY A 256 2.13 -10.14 -13.40
N ALA A 257 2.54 -10.39 -14.64
CA ALA A 257 3.93 -10.59 -15.01
C ALA A 257 4.85 -9.45 -14.51
N ALA A 258 4.37 -8.20 -14.52
CA ALA A 258 5.18 -7.08 -14.04
C ALA A 258 5.36 -7.05 -12.51
N LEU A 259 4.56 -7.80 -11.76
CA LEU A 259 4.62 -7.87 -10.29
C LEU A 259 5.45 -9.04 -9.77
N LEU A 260 5.75 -10.04 -10.61
CA LEU A 260 6.50 -11.23 -10.21
C LEU A 260 7.88 -10.88 -9.65
N GLY A 261 8.22 -11.47 -8.51
CA GLY A 261 9.51 -11.30 -7.85
C GLY A 261 9.72 -9.93 -7.19
N LEU A 262 8.71 -9.06 -7.14
CA LEU A 262 8.82 -7.78 -6.44
C LEU A 262 9.06 -7.98 -4.93
N PRO A 263 9.91 -7.15 -4.30
CA PRO A 263 10.12 -7.22 -2.86
C PRO A 263 8.80 -6.94 -2.13
N SER A 264 8.62 -7.61 -1.00
CA SER A 264 7.41 -7.51 -0.17
C SER A 264 7.70 -6.83 1.17
N TRP A 265 6.81 -5.90 1.51
CA TRP A 265 6.60 -5.34 2.83
C TRP A 265 5.32 -5.98 3.37
N LEU A 266 5.45 -6.91 4.32
CA LEU A 266 4.30 -7.66 4.82
C LEU A 266 3.73 -7.01 6.06
N ALA A 267 2.41 -6.88 6.16
CA ALA A 267 1.73 -6.46 7.38
C ALA A 267 1.15 -7.66 8.15
N GLY A 268 0.77 -7.40 9.40
CA GLY A 268 0.00 -8.32 10.24
C GLY A 268 0.79 -9.05 11.33
N ALA A 269 2.05 -8.67 11.57
CA ALA A 269 2.77 -9.18 12.73
C ALA A 269 2.21 -8.56 14.02
N SER A 270 2.12 -9.34 15.09
CA SER A 270 1.54 -8.86 16.36
C SER A 270 2.46 -7.92 17.14
N ASP A 271 3.78 -8.10 16.98
CA ASP A 271 4.82 -7.29 17.61
C ASP A 271 6.16 -7.41 16.87
N ALA A 272 7.20 -6.73 17.38
CA ALA A 272 8.54 -6.76 16.79
C ALA A 272 9.22 -8.14 16.83
N HIS A 273 8.86 -9.03 17.75
CA HIS A 273 9.38 -10.40 17.78
C HIS A 273 8.75 -11.24 16.67
N ASP A 274 7.42 -11.20 16.55
CA ASP A 274 6.68 -11.86 15.48
C ASP A 274 7.10 -11.34 14.09
N ALA A 275 7.35 -10.04 13.96
CA ALA A 275 7.85 -9.44 12.73
C ALA A 275 9.21 -10.05 12.30
N ARG A 276 10.12 -10.29 13.25
CA ARG A 276 11.42 -10.95 12.98
C ARG A 276 11.28 -12.42 12.61
N LEU A 277 10.34 -13.14 13.23
CA LEU A 277 10.05 -14.52 12.86
C LEU A 277 9.45 -14.59 11.44
N THR A 278 8.56 -13.65 11.12
CA THR A 278 7.96 -13.50 9.79
C THR A 278 9.02 -13.21 8.74
N CYS A 279 9.99 -12.33 9.00
CA CYS A 279 11.13 -12.08 8.10
C CYS A 279 11.87 -13.38 7.70
N ALA A 280 11.98 -14.35 8.60
CA ALA A 280 12.72 -15.59 8.37
C ALA A 280 11.90 -16.69 7.68
N ALA A 281 10.57 -16.66 7.81
CA ALA A 281 9.69 -17.76 7.41
C ALA A 281 8.76 -17.45 6.24
N ALA A 282 8.41 -16.17 6.03
CA ALA A 282 7.41 -15.79 5.05
C ALA A 282 7.96 -15.78 3.62
N THR A 283 7.07 -16.06 2.66
CA THR A 283 7.32 -15.83 1.23
C THR A 283 6.68 -14.52 0.81
N GLY A 284 7.32 -13.78 -0.10
CA GLY A 284 6.74 -12.55 -0.64
C GLY A 284 5.46 -12.79 -1.44
N LEU A 285 4.67 -11.74 -1.57
CA LEU A 285 3.32 -11.74 -2.16
C LEU A 285 3.29 -12.27 -3.60
N THR A 286 4.40 -12.11 -4.33
CA THR A 286 4.58 -12.58 -5.72
C THR A 286 5.87 -13.36 -5.91
N GLY A 287 6.35 -14.03 -4.86
CA GLY A 287 7.57 -14.84 -4.86
C GLY A 287 8.88 -14.04 -4.72
N GLY A 288 8.80 -12.72 -4.54
CA GLY A 288 9.97 -11.90 -4.21
C GLY A 288 10.39 -12.02 -2.74
N GLN A 289 11.51 -11.37 -2.41
CA GLN A 289 12.04 -11.35 -1.04
C GLN A 289 11.14 -10.51 -0.11
N VAL A 290 10.89 -11.01 1.10
CA VAL A 290 10.34 -10.19 2.19
C VAL A 290 11.48 -9.35 2.76
N VAL A 291 11.39 -8.02 2.62
CA VAL A 291 12.44 -7.09 3.07
C VAL A 291 12.01 -6.25 4.26
N MET A 292 10.72 -6.24 4.58
CA MET A 292 10.14 -5.45 5.66
C MET A 292 8.89 -6.13 6.21
N VAL A 293 8.67 -6.08 7.52
CA VAL A 293 7.44 -6.57 8.16
C VAL A 293 6.90 -5.54 9.14
N GLN A 294 5.65 -5.12 8.96
CA GLN A 294 4.94 -4.16 9.78
C GLN A 294 4.25 -4.83 10.98
N HIS A 295 4.29 -4.13 12.11
CA HIS A 295 3.50 -4.39 13.31
C HIS A 295 3.05 -3.05 13.91
N VAL A 296 1.97 -3.05 14.69
CA VAL A 296 1.41 -1.82 15.26
C VAL A 296 1.73 -1.74 16.76
N VAL A 297 2.18 -0.57 17.21
CA VAL A 297 2.37 -0.27 18.64
C VAL A 297 1.58 0.99 18.99
N GLY A 298 0.51 0.84 19.76
CA GLY A 298 -0.45 1.92 19.97
C GLY A 298 -1.16 2.28 18.67
N GLU A 299 -0.99 3.52 18.21
CA GLU A 299 -1.55 4.05 16.95
C GLU A 299 -0.47 4.29 15.90
N LEU A 300 0.72 3.70 16.07
CA LEU A 300 1.87 3.91 15.20
C LEU A 300 2.36 2.62 14.57
N ASP A 301 2.50 2.65 13.25
CA ASP A 301 2.94 1.52 12.44
C ASP A 301 4.47 1.44 12.42
N HIS A 302 4.99 0.32 12.91
CA HIS A 302 6.41 0.07 13.06
C HIS A 302 6.88 -1.00 12.07
N ASP A 303 8.02 -0.76 11.44
CA ASP A 303 8.54 -1.61 10.38
C ASP A 303 9.83 -2.28 10.77
N THR A 304 9.84 -3.61 10.84
CA THR A 304 11.07 -4.36 11.04
C THR A 304 11.73 -4.64 9.70
N SER A 305 12.95 -4.13 9.49
CA SER A 305 13.73 -4.51 8.30
C SER A 305 14.19 -5.97 8.38
N CYS A 306 14.07 -6.69 7.27
CA CYS A 306 14.52 -8.08 7.12
C CYS A 306 15.89 -8.20 6.45
N LEU A 307 16.54 -7.09 6.07
CA LEU A 307 17.82 -7.03 5.33
C LEU A 307 19.07 -7.10 6.20
#